data_AF-A0A377D4U8-F1
#
_entry.id   AF-A0A377D4U8-F1
#
_cell.length_a   1.000
_cell.length_b   1.000
_cell.length_c   1.000
_cell.angle_alpha   90.00
_cell.angle_beta   90.00
_cell.angle_gamma   90.00
#
_symmetry.space_group_name_H-M   'P 1'
#
loop_
_entity.id
_entity.type
_entity.pdbx_description
1 polymer ?
#
loop_
_entity_poly.entity_id
_entity_poly.type
_entity_poly.pdbx_seq_one_letter_code
_entity_poly.pdbx_strand_id
1 'polypeptide(L)'
;MEGVLPGARVYAKNISAEGLQSGKQLPLGPALLGRVLDGSGKPLDGLPSPDTTETGALITPPFNPLQRTPIEHVLDTGVRPINALLTVGRGQRMGLFAGSGVGKSVLLGMMARYTRADVIVVGLIGERGREVKDFIENILGAEGRARSVVIAAPADVSPLLRMQGAAYATRIAEDFRDRGQHVLLIMDSLTRYAMAQREIALAIGEPPATKGYPPSVFAKLPALVERAGNGISGGGSITAFYTVLTEGDDQQDPIADSARAILDGHIVLSRRLAEAGHYPAIDIEASISRAMTALISEQHYARVRTFKQLLSSFQRNRDLVSVGAYAKGSDPMLDKAIALWPQLEGYYNKAFLNARTGKRLSRGWSVFSRQCHNPGDNGRWQNMARWATLKDLAEKEVEDAARLLGEMRRGCQQAEEQLKMLIDYQNEYRNNLNSDMSAGMTSNRWINYQQFIQTLEKAITQHRQQLNQWTQKVDIALNSWREKKQRLQAWQTLQERQSTAALLAENRLDQKKDG
;
A
#
# COMPACT_ATOMS: atom_id res chain seq x y z
N MET A 1 20.37 -28.89 15.50
CA MET A 1 21.30 -30.04 15.51
C MET A 1 20.71 -31.11 16.41
N GLU A 2 19.59 -31.70 16.03
CA GLU A 2 19.08 -32.87 16.75
C GLU A 2 19.87 -34.09 16.29
N GLY A 3 20.38 -34.88 17.25
CA GLY A 3 21.12 -36.12 16.97
C GLY A 3 22.62 -35.96 16.67
N VAL A 4 23.20 -34.76 16.77
CA VAL A 4 24.66 -34.56 16.68
C VAL A 4 25.28 -34.65 18.08
N LEU A 5 26.21 -35.58 18.28
CA LEU A 5 26.90 -35.79 19.56
C LEU A 5 28.29 -35.10 19.58
N PRO A 6 28.78 -34.67 20.76
CA PRO A 6 30.17 -34.25 20.91
C PRO A 6 31.13 -35.35 20.42
N GLY A 7 32.15 -34.97 19.64
CA GLY A 7 33.10 -35.92 19.04
C GLY A 7 32.63 -36.56 17.72
N ALA A 8 31.46 -36.18 17.18
CA ALA A 8 31.03 -36.60 15.86
C ALA A 8 32.08 -36.25 14.78
N ARG A 9 32.37 -37.22 13.88
CA ARG A 9 33.36 -37.05 12.81
C ARG A 9 32.87 -36.03 11.77
N VAL A 10 33.74 -35.09 11.39
CA VAL A 10 33.52 -34.13 10.31
C VAL A 10 34.50 -34.43 9.18
N TYR A 11 34.02 -34.43 7.94
CA TYR A 11 34.85 -34.62 6.75
C TYR A 11 34.47 -33.60 5.67
N ALA A 12 35.46 -33.12 4.93
CA ALA A 12 35.21 -32.30 3.75
C ALA A 12 34.69 -33.19 2.62
N LYS A 13 33.51 -32.86 2.06
CA LYS A 13 32.93 -33.58 0.92
C LYS A 13 33.22 -32.78 -0.35
N ASN A 14 33.85 -33.43 -1.34
CA ASN A 14 34.20 -32.91 -2.68
C ASN A 14 35.21 -31.75 -2.70
N ILE A 15 36.50 -32.08 -2.60
CA ILE A 15 37.60 -31.21 -3.07
C ILE A 15 37.78 -31.56 -4.56
N SER A 16 37.62 -30.60 -5.48
CA SER A 16 38.01 -30.83 -6.88
C SER A 16 39.53 -31.01 -6.95
N ALA A 17 40.04 -31.66 -8.01
CA ALA A 17 41.47 -31.95 -8.18
C ALA A 17 42.40 -30.71 -8.14
N GLU A 18 41.83 -29.50 -8.17
CA GLU A 18 42.52 -28.20 -8.17
C GLU A 18 42.54 -27.52 -6.79
N GLY A 19 42.08 -28.16 -5.71
CA GLY A 19 42.15 -27.61 -4.35
C GLY A 19 41.20 -26.44 -4.06
N LEU A 20 40.43 -25.99 -5.05
CA LEU A 20 39.36 -25.00 -4.90
C LEU A 20 38.08 -25.71 -4.46
N GLN A 21 37.39 -25.18 -3.44
CA GLN A 21 36.01 -25.59 -3.17
C GLN A 21 35.16 -25.23 -4.40
N SER A 22 34.91 -26.19 -5.29
CA SER A 22 33.87 -26.05 -6.31
C SER A 22 32.58 -25.79 -5.54
N GLY A 23 32.07 -24.55 -5.62
CA GLY A 23 30.87 -24.14 -4.90
C GLY A 23 29.72 -25.13 -5.13
N LYS A 24 28.85 -25.28 -4.13
CA LYS A 24 27.66 -26.14 -4.22
C LYS A 24 26.93 -25.90 -5.54
N GLN A 25 26.85 -26.94 -6.37
CA GLN A 25 26.15 -26.92 -7.65
C GLN A 25 24.64 -27.02 -7.37
N LEU A 26 23.86 -26.14 -8.00
CA LEU A 26 22.41 -26.09 -7.88
C LEU A 26 21.76 -26.17 -9.27
N PRO A 27 20.56 -26.77 -9.38
CA PRO A 27 19.80 -26.84 -10.63
C PRO A 27 19.57 -25.45 -11.25
N LEU A 28 19.66 -25.36 -12.57
CA LEU A 28 19.39 -24.14 -13.34
C LEU A 28 18.61 -24.47 -14.61
N GLY A 29 18.19 -23.42 -15.33
CA GLY A 29 17.61 -23.53 -16.66
C GLY A 29 16.08 -23.53 -16.73
N PRO A 30 15.52 -23.67 -17.95
CA PRO A 30 14.10 -23.49 -18.23
C PRO A 30 13.17 -24.47 -17.50
N ALA A 31 13.67 -25.65 -17.13
CA ALA A 31 12.90 -26.66 -16.39
C ALA A 31 12.43 -26.18 -14.99
N LEU A 32 12.98 -25.05 -14.50
CA LEU A 32 12.57 -24.44 -13.24
C LEU A 32 11.30 -23.59 -13.34
N LEU A 33 10.83 -23.25 -14.56
CA LEU A 33 9.61 -22.45 -14.75
C LEU A 33 8.38 -23.18 -14.21
N GLY A 34 7.50 -22.46 -13.50
CA GLY A 34 6.31 -23.02 -12.85
C GLY A 34 6.57 -23.72 -11.52
N ARG A 35 7.84 -23.90 -11.14
CA ARG A 35 8.26 -24.66 -9.96
C ARG A 35 8.41 -23.79 -8.72
N VAL A 36 8.18 -24.41 -7.56
CA VAL A 36 8.47 -23.83 -6.25
C VAL A 36 9.55 -24.67 -5.58
N LEU A 37 10.69 -24.07 -5.27
CA LEU A 37 11.86 -24.75 -4.71
C LEU A 37 12.31 -24.10 -3.40
N ASP A 38 13.02 -24.86 -2.57
CA ASP A 38 13.72 -24.32 -1.41
C ASP A 38 15.08 -23.69 -1.78
N GLY A 39 15.75 -23.08 -0.80
CA GLY A 39 17.10 -22.50 -1.01
C GLY A 39 18.18 -23.51 -1.40
N SER A 40 17.91 -24.82 -1.31
CA SER A 40 18.81 -25.90 -1.71
C SER A 40 18.47 -26.52 -3.08
N GLY A 41 17.42 -26.04 -3.75
CA GLY A 41 16.95 -26.56 -5.03
C GLY A 41 15.99 -27.74 -4.93
N LYS A 42 15.53 -28.10 -3.72
CA LYS A 42 14.55 -29.18 -3.54
C LYS A 42 13.13 -28.67 -3.82
N PRO A 43 12.27 -29.47 -4.47
CA PRO A 43 10.90 -29.06 -4.75
C PRO A 43 10.06 -28.96 -3.47
N LEU A 44 9.30 -27.86 -3.35
CA LEU A 44 8.31 -27.60 -2.31
C LEU A 44 6.86 -27.72 -2.84
N ASP A 45 6.70 -27.90 -4.15
CA ASP A 45 5.40 -27.96 -4.83
C ASP A 45 4.76 -29.35 -4.88
N GLY A 46 5.35 -30.34 -4.22
CA GLY A 46 4.87 -31.73 -4.22
C GLY A 46 5.13 -32.49 -5.53
N LEU A 47 5.86 -31.88 -6.47
CA LEU A 47 6.26 -32.48 -7.74
C LEU A 47 7.68 -33.07 -7.64
N PRO A 48 8.07 -34.00 -8.52
CA PRO A 48 9.45 -34.52 -8.54
C PRO A 48 10.45 -33.41 -8.85
N SER A 49 11.72 -33.60 -8.47
CA SER A 49 12.79 -32.65 -8.78
C SER A 49 12.76 -32.25 -10.26
N PRO A 50 12.99 -30.96 -10.61
CA PRO A 50 13.04 -30.54 -11.99
C PRO A 50 14.04 -31.38 -12.79
N ASP A 51 13.61 -31.86 -13.96
CA ASP A 51 14.46 -32.61 -14.87
C ASP A 51 15.39 -31.65 -15.61
N THR A 52 16.52 -31.33 -14.97
CA THR A 52 17.57 -30.49 -15.54
C THR A 52 18.93 -31.11 -15.30
N THR A 53 19.72 -31.18 -16.37
CA THR A 53 21.13 -31.55 -16.33
C THR A 53 22.04 -30.33 -16.14
N GLU A 54 21.47 -29.12 -16.23
CA GLU A 54 22.20 -27.88 -16.11
C GLU A 54 22.29 -27.48 -14.63
N THR A 55 23.52 -27.38 -14.14
CA THR A 55 23.79 -26.91 -12.77
C THR A 55 24.83 -25.79 -12.78
N GLY A 56 24.75 -24.91 -11.81
CA GLY A 56 25.77 -23.87 -11.61
C GLY A 56 26.07 -23.61 -10.15
N ALA A 57 27.22 -22.98 -9.90
CA ALA A 57 27.58 -22.48 -8.60
C ALA A 57 26.59 -21.40 -8.14
N LEU A 58 26.29 -21.37 -6.84
CA LEU A 58 25.38 -20.41 -6.22
C LEU A 58 25.79 -18.94 -6.43
N ILE A 59 27.09 -18.67 -6.37
CA ILE A 59 27.67 -17.34 -6.54
C ILE A 59 28.49 -17.36 -7.82
N THR A 60 28.19 -16.44 -8.73
CA THR A 60 28.95 -16.19 -9.96
C THR A 60 30.06 -15.17 -9.70
N PRO A 61 31.13 -15.16 -10.51
CA PRO A 61 32.12 -14.10 -10.49
C PRO A 61 31.43 -12.74 -10.70
N PRO A 62 31.85 -11.68 -9.98
CA PRO A 62 31.23 -10.37 -10.12
C PRO A 62 31.37 -9.86 -11.55
N PHE A 63 30.26 -9.39 -12.11
CA PHE A 63 30.23 -8.79 -13.43
C PHE A 63 30.80 -7.37 -13.35
N ASN A 64 31.75 -7.00 -14.22
CA ASN A 64 32.32 -5.66 -14.22
C ASN A 64 31.23 -4.62 -14.53
N PRO A 65 30.90 -3.69 -13.61
CA PRO A 65 29.83 -2.72 -13.82
C PRO A 65 30.01 -1.85 -15.06
N LEU A 66 31.25 -1.57 -15.49
CA LEU A 66 31.53 -0.76 -16.69
C LEU A 66 31.21 -1.47 -18.00
N GLN A 67 31.02 -2.80 -17.97
CA GLN A 67 30.58 -3.58 -19.12
C GLN A 67 29.05 -3.67 -19.22
N ARG A 68 28.32 -3.13 -18.24
CA ARG A 68 26.85 -3.15 -18.25
C ARG A 68 26.32 -2.15 -19.25
N THR A 69 25.32 -2.60 -20.00
CA THR A 69 24.55 -1.70 -20.85
C THR A 69 23.80 -0.68 -20.00
N PRO A 70 23.82 0.63 -20.33
CA PRO A 70 23.02 1.63 -19.63
C PRO A 70 21.51 1.32 -19.64
N ILE A 71 20.77 1.94 -18.73
CA ILE A 71 19.32 1.76 -18.60
C ILE A 71 18.61 2.70 -19.59
N GLU A 72 18.30 2.21 -20.78
CA GLU A 72 17.72 3.02 -21.88
C GLU A 72 16.31 2.57 -22.28
N HIS A 73 15.90 1.37 -21.86
CA HIS A 73 14.61 0.80 -22.24
C HIS A 73 13.66 0.71 -21.04
N VAL A 74 12.44 1.19 -21.21
CA VAL A 74 11.37 1.09 -20.20
C VAL A 74 10.97 -0.37 -19.98
N LEU A 75 10.82 -0.77 -18.72
CA LEU A 75 10.13 -1.98 -18.33
C LEU A 75 8.66 -1.64 -18.02
N ASP A 76 7.74 -2.21 -18.77
CA ASP A 76 6.32 -2.11 -18.45
C ASP A 76 5.99 -3.02 -17.26
N THR A 77 5.74 -2.42 -16.11
CA THR A 77 5.41 -3.13 -14.85
C THR A 77 3.96 -3.58 -14.77
N GLY A 78 3.11 -3.15 -15.71
CA GLY A 78 1.66 -3.32 -15.65
C GLY A 78 0.96 -2.48 -14.56
N VAL A 79 1.70 -1.69 -13.79
CA VAL A 79 1.17 -0.82 -12.73
C VAL A 79 1.22 0.62 -13.20
N ARG A 80 0.05 1.18 -13.49
CA ARG A 80 -0.10 2.52 -14.07
C ARG A 80 0.67 3.64 -13.35
N PRO A 81 0.54 3.85 -12.02
CA PRO A 81 1.29 4.91 -11.35
C PRO A 81 2.81 4.70 -11.45
N ILE A 82 3.29 3.46 -11.48
CA ILE A 82 4.72 3.17 -11.67
C ILE A 82 5.15 3.55 -13.08
N ASN A 83 4.49 3.01 -14.11
CA ASN A 83 4.84 3.29 -15.51
C ASN A 83 4.74 4.76 -15.91
N ALA A 84 3.82 5.51 -15.30
CA ALA A 84 3.54 6.88 -15.71
C ALA A 84 4.30 7.94 -14.89
N LEU A 85 4.50 7.72 -13.58
CA LEU A 85 5.02 8.73 -12.65
C LEU A 85 6.36 8.36 -12.01
N LEU A 86 6.74 7.07 -12.09
CA LEU A 86 7.94 6.50 -11.48
C LEU A 86 8.60 5.50 -12.44
N THR A 87 8.70 5.84 -13.72
CA THR A 87 9.04 4.89 -14.79
C THR A 87 10.29 4.08 -14.45
N VAL A 88 10.18 2.76 -14.59
CA VAL A 88 11.25 1.80 -14.30
C VAL A 88 11.84 1.30 -15.61
N GLY A 89 13.16 1.15 -15.64
CA GLY A 89 13.90 0.63 -16.80
C GLY A 89 14.34 -0.83 -16.66
N ARG A 90 14.72 -1.43 -17.79
CA ARG A 90 15.38 -2.73 -17.85
C ARG A 90 16.75 -2.64 -17.19
N GLY A 91 17.02 -3.55 -16.24
CA GLY A 91 18.25 -3.56 -15.45
C GLY A 91 18.22 -2.67 -14.21
N GLN A 92 17.11 -1.97 -13.92
CA GLN A 92 17.02 -1.10 -12.75
C GLN A 92 16.79 -1.89 -11.46
N ARG A 93 17.35 -1.42 -10.34
CA ARG A 93 17.17 -2.01 -9.01
C ARG A 93 16.33 -1.05 -8.16
N MET A 94 15.12 -1.47 -7.83
CA MET A 94 14.12 -0.66 -7.13
C MET A 94 13.85 -1.20 -5.73
N GLY A 95 13.73 -0.30 -4.76
CA GLY A 95 13.20 -0.63 -3.43
C GLY A 95 11.68 -0.63 -3.42
N LEU A 96 11.05 -1.51 -2.64
CA LEU A 96 9.64 -1.43 -2.30
C LEU A 96 9.50 -1.37 -0.78
N PHE A 97 9.29 -0.16 -0.26
CA PHE A 97 9.26 0.11 1.18
C PHE A 97 7.81 0.07 1.63
N ALA A 98 7.50 -0.86 2.52
CA ALA A 98 6.13 -1.10 2.92
C ALA A 98 6.06 -1.64 4.35
N GLY A 99 5.11 -1.09 5.12
CA GLY A 99 4.70 -1.68 6.38
C GLY A 99 3.82 -2.93 6.18
N SER A 100 3.47 -3.59 7.28
CA SER A 100 2.47 -4.66 7.25
C SER A 100 1.08 -4.12 6.89
N GLY A 101 0.31 -4.87 6.09
CA GLY A 101 -1.09 -4.58 5.79
C GLY A 101 -1.37 -3.50 4.74
N VAL A 102 -0.35 -2.83 4.18
CA VAL A 102 -0.55 -1.71 3.23
C VAL A 102 -0.70 -2.14 1.76
N GLY A 103 -0.78 -3.44 1.49
CA GLY A 103 -0.97 -3.98 0.13
C GLY A 103 0.32 -4.38 -0.62
N LYS A 104 1.47 -4.56 0.08
CA LYS A 104 2.75 -5.01 -0.48
C LYS A 104 2.59 -6.25 -1.38
N SER A 105 2.07 -7.34 -0.82
CA SER A 105 1.97 -8.62 -1.52
C SER A 105 1.07 -8.53 -2.75
N VAL A 106 -0.02 -7.77 -2.67
CA VAL A 106 -0.93 -7.54 -3.80
C VAL A 106 -0.22 -6.81 -4.93
N LEU A 107 0.55 -5.76 -4.63
CA LEU A 107 1.32 -5.03 -5.64
C LEU A 107 2.39 -5.92 -6.30
N LEU A 108 3.12 -6.72 -5.51
CA LEU A 108 4.08 -7.71 -6.05
C LEU A 108 3.39 -8.71 -6.99
N GLY A 109 2.21 -9.22 -6.62
CA GLY A 109 1.40 -10.08 -7.48
C GLY A 109 0.96 -9.41 -8.77
N MET A 110 0.54 -8.14 -8.71
CA MET A 110 0.19 -7.36 -9.90
C MET A 110 1.39 -7.24 -10.84
N MET A 111 2.58 -6.93 -10.31
CA MET A 111 3.79 -6.88 -11.13
C MET A 111 4.13 -8.25 -11.71
N ALA A 112 4.03 -9.32 -10.92
CA ALA A 112 4.30 -10.67 -11.40
C ALA A 112 3.32 -11.15 -12.48
N ARG A 113 2.06 -10.70 -12.47
CA ARG A 113 1.12 -11.07 -13.54
C ARG A 113 1.28 -10.19 -14.78
N TYR A 114 1.43 -8.87 -14.59
CA TYR A 114 1.26 -7.91 -15.67
C TYR A 114 2.57 -7.33 -16.22
N THR A 115 3.72 -7.58 -15.59
CA THR A 115 5.00 -7.11 -16.12
C THR A 115 5.31 -7.79 -17.44
N ARG A 116 5.77 -6.99 -18.41
CA ARG A 116 6.26 -7.47 -19.71
C ARG A 116 7.74 -7.82 -19.62
N ALA A 117 8.03 -8.94 -18.96
CA ALA A 117 9.33 -9.60 -18.85
C ALA A 117 9.23 -11.03 -19.37
N ASP A 118 10.33 -11.62 -19.82
CA ASP A 118 10.35 -12.98 -20.36
C ASP A 118 10.16 -14.01 -19.23
N VAL A 119 10.85 -13.80 -18.10
CA VAL A 119 10.79 -14.67 -16.92
C VAL A 119 10.66 -13.83 -15.65
N ILE A 120 9.97 -14.38 -14.66
CA ILE A 120 9.86 -13.80 -13.33
C ILE A 120 10.53 -14.73 -12.34
N VAL A 121 11.35 -14.20 -11.46
CA VAL A 121 11.96 -14.96 -10.37
C VAL A 121 11.54 -14.33 -9.06
N VAL A 122 10.94 -15.11 -8.17
CA VAL A 122 10.44 -14.63 -6.88
C VAL A 122 11.20 -15.33 -5.75
N GLY A 123 11.93 -14.56 -4.95
CA GLY A 123 12.52 -15.01 -3.69
C GLY A 123 11.63 -14.62 -2.49
N LEU A 124 11.10 -15.60 -1.78
CA LEU A 124 10.29 -15.42 -0.56
C LEU A 124 11.08 -15.88 0.66
N ILE A 125 11.65 -14.93 1.40
CA ILE A 125 12.69 -15.14 2.41
C ILE A 125 12.15 -14.75 3.79
N GLY A 126 12.16 -15.69 4.73
CA GLY A 126 11.83 -15.44 6.14
C GLY A 126 10.38 -15.06 6.42
N GLU A 127 9.48 -15.20 5.43
CA GLU A 127 8.04 -15.06 5.62
C GLU A 127 7.43 -16.33 6.24
N ARG A 128 6.23 -16.23 6.80
CA ARG A 128 5.57 -17.40 7.41
C ARG A 128 5.10 -18.36 6.30
N GLY A 129 5.16 -19.67 6.54
CA GLY A 129 4.79 -20.68 5.53
C GLY A 129 3.39 -20.50 4.94
N ARG A 130 2.41 -20.07 5.75
CA ARG A 130 1.05 -19.75 5.26
C ARG A 130 1.01 -18.54 4.32
N GLU A 131 1.85 -17.54 4.55
CA GLU A 131 1.93 -16.32 3.73
C GLU A 131 2.62 -16.63 2.41
N VAL A 132 3.63 -17.50 2.43
CA VAL A 132 4.26 -18.06 1.23
C VAL A 132 3.24 -18.82 0.38
N LYS A 133 2.46 -19.73 1.00
CA LYS A 133 1.43 -20.50 0.31
C LYS A 133 0.35 -19.59 -0.31
N ASP A 134 -0.18 -18.66 0.49
CA ASP A 134 -1.18 -17.68 0.04
C ASP A 134 -0.66 -16.82 -1.12
N PHE A 135 0.61 -16.39 -1.05
CA PHE A 135 1.24 -15.65 -2.13
C PHE A 135 1.30 -16.45 -3.43
N ILE A 136 1.64 -17.73 -3.37
CA ILE A 136 1.78 -18.56 -4.56
C ILE A 136 0.40 -18.89 -5.16
N GLU A 137 -0.57 -19.27 -4.33
CA GLU A 137 -1.87 -19.76 -4.79
C GLU A 137 -2.82 -18.62 -5.17
N ASN A 138 -2.94 -17.60 -4.31
CA ASN A 138 -3.96 -16.56 -4.45
C ASN A 138 -3.43 -15.25 -5.05
N ILE A 139 -2.15 -14.95 -4.85
CA ILE A 139 -1.54 -13.70 -5.35
C ILE A 139 -0.87 -13.92 -6.70
N LEU A 140 0.01 -14.89 -6.88
CA LEU A 140 0.56 -15.21 -8.20
C LEU A 140 -0.50 -15.82 -9.11
N GLY A 141 -1.27 -16.77 -8.57
CA GLY A 141 -2.23 -17.56 -9.34
C GLY A 141 -1.56 -18.47 -10.37
N ALA A 142 -2.35 -19.28 -11.07
CA ALA A 142 -1.82 -20.25 -12.03
C ALA A 142 -1.02 -19.59 -13.17
N GLU A 143 -1.55 -18.49 -13.74
CA GLU A 143 -0.91 -17.79 -14.87
C GLU A 143 0.40 -17.10 -14.46
N GLY A 144 0.41 -16.42 -13.31
CA GLY A 144 1.64 -15.80 -12.78
C GLY A 144 2.67 -16.85 -12.40
N ARG A 145 2.25 -17.97 -11.79
CA ARG A 145 3.14 -19.07 -11.42
C ARG A 145 3.77 -19.73 -12.65
N ALA A 146 3.02 -20.00 -13.72
CA ALA A 146 3.52 -20.72 -14.90
C ALA A 146 4.76 -20.07 -15.55
N ARG A 147 4.85 -18.73 -15.50
CA ARG A 147 5.96 -17.93 -16.02
C ARG A 147 6.99 -17.53 -14.95
N SER A 148 6.85 -18.04 -13.74
CA SER A 148 7.70 -17.69 -12.59
C SER A 148 8.51 -18.88 -12.10
N VAL A 149 9.71 -18.61 -11.57
CA VAL A 149 10.45 -19.51 -10.69
C VAL A 149 10.34 -18.98 -9.27
N VAL A 150 9.81 -19.77 -8.34
CA VAL A 150 9.64 -19.33 -6.95
C VAL A 150 10.63 -20.06 -6.05
N ILE A 151 11.47 -19.30 -5.35
CA ILE A 151 12.37 -19.79 -4.31
C ILE A 151 11.83 -19.37 -2.95
N ALA A 152 11.44 -20.33 -2.13
CA ALA A 152 10.90 -20.06 -0.80
C ALA A 152 11.83 -20.60 0.29
N ALA A 153 12.18 -19.75 1.24
CA ALA A 153 12.90 -20.11 2.46
C ALA A 153 12.17 -19.48 3.65
N PRO A 154 11.16 -20.16 4.22
CA PRO A 154 10.29 -19.57 5.23
C PRO A 154 11.00 -19.30 6.58
N ALA A 155 10.31 -18.68 7.53
CA ALA A 155 10.89 -18.28 8.81
C ALA A 155 11.38 -19.44 9.70
N ASP A 156 10.87 -20.66 9.50
CA ASP A 156 11.18 -21.87 10.27
C ASP A 156 12.46 -22.57 9.80
N VAL A 157 13.03 -22.19 8.66
CA VAL A 157 14.32 -22.72 8.19
C VAL A 157 15.51 -21.92 8.72
N SER A 158 16.69 -22.56 8.71
CA SER A 158 17.91 -21.96 9.25
C SER A 158 18.27 -20.63 8.59
N PRO A 159 18.92 -19.69 9.32
CA PRO A 159 19.36 -18.41 8.76
C PRO A 159 20.21 -18.56 7.50
N LEU A 160 21.09 -19.56 7.49
CA LEU A 160 21.95 -19.86 6.35
C LEU A 160 21.13 -20.26 5.12
N LEU A 161 20.09 -21.08 5.28
CA LEU A 161 19.22 -21.48 4.18
C LEU A 161 18.37 -20.30 3.67
N ARG A 162 17.93 -19.40 4.55
CA ARG A 162 17.26 -18.15 4.16
C ARG A 162 18.16 -17.27 3.29
N MET A 163 19.40 -17.06 3.70
CA MET A 163 20.38 -16.32 2.91
C MET A 163 20.69 -17.03 1.58
N GLN A 164 20.80 -18.36 1.61
CA GLN A 164 21.01 -19.17 0.41
C GLN A 164 19.83 -19.03 -0.57
N GLY A 165 18.59 -18.99 -0.09
CA GLY A 165 17.40 -18.78 -0.92
C GLY A 165 17.46 -17.47 -1.71
N ALA A 166 17.84 -16.36 -1.06
CA ALA A 166 18.01 -15.07 -1.74
C ALA A 166 19.13 -15.10 -2.80
N ALA A 167 20.26 -15.72 -2.45
CA ALA A 167 21.37 -15.88 -3.38
C ALA A 167 21.01 -16.78 -4.57
N TYR A 168 20.19 -17.81 -4.34
CA TYR A 168 19.78 -18.77 -5.36
C TYR A 168 18.73 -18.18 -6.31
N ALA A 169 17.74 -17.44 -5.80
CA ALA A 169 16.83 -16.67 -6.63
C ALA A 169 17.58 -15.70 -7.55
N THR A 170 18.58 -15.00 -7.01
CA THR A 170 19.44 -14.11 -7.81
C THR A 170 20.26 -14.89 -8.84
N ARG A 171 20.78 -16.07 -8.49
CA ARG A 171 21.54 -16.93 -9.41
C ARG A 171 20.70 -17.44 -10.58
N ILE A 172 19.44 -17.78 -10.33
CA ILE A 172 18.48 -18.18 -11.37
C ILE A 172 18.20 -17.00 -12.29
N ALA A 173 18.04 -15.79 -11.74
CA ALA A 173 17.87 -14.58 -12.55
C ALA A 173 19.10 -14.28 -13.44
N GLU A 174 20.31 -14.49 -12.92
CA GLU A 174 21.56 -14.41 -13.71
C GLU A 174 21.58 -15.42 -14.85
N ASP A 175 21.18 -16.67 -14.58
CA ASP A 175 21.13 -17.72 -15.60
C ASP A 175 20.23 -17.32 -16.77
N PHE A 176 19.02 -16.85 -16.49
CA PHE A 176 18.10 -16.40 -17.55
C PHE A 176 18.59 -15.12 -18.26
N ARG A 177 19.19 -14.17 -17.54
CA ARG A 177 19.82 -12.99 -18.14
C ARG A 177 20.90 -13.38 -19.15
N ASP A 178 21.75 -14.32 -18.79
CA ASP A 178 22.87 -14.76 -19.61
C ASP A 178 22.39 -15.56 -20.84
N ARG A 179 21.17 -16.11 -20.80
CA ARG A 179 20.44 -16.67 -21.96
C ARG A 179 19.77 -15.60 -22.83
N GLY A 180 20.02 -14.32 -22.58
CA GLY A 180 19.45 -13.21 -23.34
C GLY A 180 18.06 -12.77 -22.88
N GLN A 181 17.53 -13.30 -21.77
CA GLN A 181 16.18 -13.00 -21.33
C GLN A 181 16.10 -11.76 -20.42
N HIS A 182 14.97 -11.07 -20.49
CA HIS A 182 14.64 -9.97 -19.60
C HIS A 182 13.87 -10.50 -18.39
N VAL A 183 14.53 -10.50 -17.23
CA VAL A 183 14.03 -11.07 -15.98
C VAL A 183 13.50 -9.97 -15.07
N LEU A 184 12.33 -10.21 -14.48
CA LEU A 184 11.87 -9.48 -13.29
C LEU A 184 12.22 -10.30 -12.04
N LEU A 185 13.11 -9.79 -11.20
CA LEU A 185 13.43 -10.38 -9.90
C LEU A 185 12.62 -9.69 -8.80
N ILE A 186 11.82 -10.43 -8.05
CA ILE A 186 11.14 -9.96 -6.85
C ILE A 186 11.83 -10.61 -5.65
N MET A 187 12.43 -9.80 -4.79
CA MET A 187 13.09 -10.26 -3.57
C MET A 187 12.31 -9.76 -2.35
N ASP A 188 11.55 -10.66 -1.72
CA ASP A 188 10.76 -10.38 -0.53
C ASP A 188 11.29 -11.19 0.68
N SER A 189 12.15 -10.66 1.55
CA SER A 189 12.60 -9.26 1.64
C SER A 189 14.09 -9.11 1.97
N LEU A 190 14.65 -7.93 1.68
CA LEU A 190 16.00 -7.55 2.16
C LEU A 190 16.06 -7.47 3.68
N THR A 191 14.97 -7.04 4.34
CA THR A 191 14.90 -7.02 5.81
C THR A 191 15.10 -8.43 6.37
N ARG A 192 14.42 -9.44 5.82
CA ARG A 192 14.56 -10.83 6.27
C ARG A 192 15.93 -11.42 5.95
N TYR A 193 16.54 -11.05 4.83
CA TYR A 193 17.92 -11.40 4.50
C TYR A 193 18.91 -10.80 5.50
N ALA A 194 18.78 -9.50 5.83
CA ALA A 194 19.61 -8.82 6.80
C ALA A 194 19.46 -9.39 8.22
N MET A 195 18.22 -9.71 8.64
CA MET A 195 17.96 -10.36 9.92
C MET A 195 18.60 -11.75 10.00
N ALA A 196 18.61 -12.52 8.90
CA ALA A 196 19.29 -13.82 8.86
C ALA A 196 20.80 -13.67 9.03
N GLN A 197 21.43 -12.72 8.34
CA GLN A 197 22.86 -12.42 8.52
C GLN A 197 23.15 -11.95 9.95
N ARG A 198 22.30 -11.10 10.53
CA ARG A 198 22.42 -10.65 11.93
C ARG A 198 22.41 -11.83 12.90
N GLU A 199 21.50 -12.78 12.74
CA GLU A 199 21.40 -13.95 13.60
C GLU A 199 22.68 -14.81 13.55
N ILE A 200 23.23 -15.02 12.35
CA ILE A 200 24.51 -15.73 12.17
C ILE A 200 25.66 -14.96 12.80
N ALA A 201 25.76 -13.67 12.51
CA ALA A 201 26.83 -12.78 12.97
C ALA A 201 26.91 -12.71 14.50
N LEU A 202 25.75 -12.55 15.17
CA LEU A 202 25.70 -12.54 16.63
C LEU A 202 26.07 -13.90 17.23
N ALA A 203 25.66 -15.00 16.60
CA ALA A 203 25.99 -16.35 17.07
C ALA A 203 27.50 -16.66 17.00
N ILE A 204 28.23 -16.05 16.07
CA ILE A 204 29.70 -16.17 15.95
C ILE A 204 30.46 -15.08 16.72
N GLY A 205 29.75 -14.21 17.46
CA GLY A 205 30.36 -13.20 18.33
C GLY A 205 30.68 -11.85 17.68
N GLU A 206 30.16 -11.56 16.48
CA GLU A 206 30.31 -10.23 15.86
C GLU A 206 29.49 -9.19 16.64
N PRO A 207 30.09 -8.09 17.15
CA PRO A 207 29.37 -7.11 17.94
C PRO A 207 28.34 -6.34 17.07
N PRO A 208 27.15 -6.04 17.61
CA PRO A 208 26.19 -5.19 16.91
C PRO A 208 26.67 -3.74 16.86
N ALA A 209 26.50 -3.09 15.70
CA ALA A 209 26.80 -1.67 15.52
C ALA A 209 25.50 -0.85 15.46
N THR A 210 25.04 -0.50 14.27
CA THR A 210 23.89 0.41 14.07
C THR A 210 22.57 -0.30 14.40
N LYS A 211 21.86 0.18 15.43
CA LYS A 211 20.53 -0.33 15.86
C LYS A 211 20.46 -1.87 15.97
N GLY A 212 21.53 -2.49 16.47
CA GLY A 212 21.57 -3.94 16.68
C GLY A 212 21.99 -4.77 15.45
N TYR A 213 22.30 -4.16 14.30
CA TYR A 213 22.84 -4.87 13.14
C TYR A 213 24.38 -4.86 13.14
N PRO A 214 25.04 -6.02 13.02
CA PRO A 214 26.49 -6.11 12.85
C PRO A 214 26.97 -5.54 11.50
N PRO A 215 28.22 -5.06 11.41
CA PRO A 215 28.81 -4.52 10.16
C PRO A 215 28.69 -5.46 8.95
N SER A 216 28.81 -6.77 9.14
CA SER A 216 28.72 -7.76 8.07
C SER A 216 27.40 -7.73 7.29
N VAL A 217 26.31 -7.30 7.93
CA VAL A 217 25.00 -7.11 7.28
C VAL A 217 25.09 -6.08 6.16
N PHE A 218 25.73 -4.94 6.43
CA PHE A 218 25.86 -3.83 5.48
C PHE A 218 26.87 -4.11 4.37
N ALA A 219 27.78 -5.07 4.55
CA ALA A 219 28.62 -5.58 3.47
C ALA A 219 27.88 -6.61 2.59
N LYS A 220 26.98 -7.40 3.17
CA LYS A 220 26.21 -8.43 2.45
C LYS A 220 25.08 -7.87 1.58
N LEU A 221 24.42 -6.79 2.00
CA LEU A 221 23.34 -6.17 1.24
C LEU A 221 23.78 -5.69 -0.16
N PRO A 222 24.85 -4.88 -0.31
CA PRO A 222 25.37 -4.51 -1.62
C PRO A 222 25.80 -5.72 -2.44
N ALA A 223 26.47 -6.70 -1.83
CA ALA A 223 26.93 -7.91 -2.53
C ALA A 223 25.78 -8.71 -3.16
N LEU A 224 24.59 -8.71 -2.56
CA LEU A 224 23.39 -9.32 -3.14
C LEU A 224 22.76 -8.44 -4.22
N VAL A 225 22.58 -7.14 -3.94
CA VAL A 225 21.86 -6.19 -4.82
C VAL A 225 22.64 -5.91 -6.10
N GLU A 226 23.96 -5.83 -6.02
CA GLU A 226 24.84 -5.54 -7.16
C GLU A 226 24.87 -6.66 -8.20
N ARG A 227 24.30 -7.84 -7.93
CA ARG A 227 24.21 -8.92 -8.91
C ARG A 227 23.11 -8.71 -9.96
N ALA A 228 22.06 -7.97 -9.59
CA ALA A 228 21.03 -7.54 -10.52
C ALA A 228 21.52 -6.37 -11.39
N GLY A 229 20.94 -6.23 -12.59
CA GLY A 229 21.38 -5.23 -13.57
C GLY A 229 21.26 -5.72 -15.01
N ASN A 230 21.56 -4.83 -15.94
CA ASN A 230 21.76 -5.19 -17.35
C ASN A 230 23.02 -6.08 -17.52
N GLY A 231 22.96 -6.98 -18.50
CA GLY A 231 24.13 -7.72 -18.97
C GLY A 231 24.97 -6.91 -19.97
N ILE A 232 25.77 -7.64 -20.74
CA ILE A 232 26.51 -7.11 -21.91
C ILE A 232 25.55 -6.55 -22.97
N SER A 233 26.07 -5.72 -23.87
CA SER A 233 25.29 -5.19 -25.01
C SER A 233 24.70 -6.32 -25.85
N GLY A 234 23.41 -6.19 -26.20
CA GLY A 234 22.64 -7.23 -26.90
C GLY A 234 22.20 -8.42 -26.03
N GLY A 235 22.53 -8.42 -24.73
CA GLY A 235 22.17 -9.47 -23.79
C GLY A 235 20.87 -9.22 -23.02
N GLY A 236 20.58 -10.11 -22.07
CA GLY A 236 19.43 -10.01 -21.19
C GLY A 236 19.60 -8.96 -20.09
N SER A 237 18.58 -8.83 -19.25
CA SER A 237 18.57 -7.86 -18.13
C SER A 237 17.88 -8.42 -16.90
N ILE A 238 18.32 -8.04 -15.70
CA ILE A 238 17.60 -8.30 -14.45
C ILE A 238 17.11 -6.97 -13.89
N THR A 239 15.81 -6.71 -13.98
CA THR A 239 15.17 -5.63 -13.22
C THR A 239 14.67 -6.18 -11.90
N ALA A 240 15.06 -5.59 -10.79
CA ALA A 240 14.81 -6.14 -9.47
C ALA A 240 13.96 -5.21 -8.59
N PHE A 241 12.99 -5.79 -7.87
CA PHE A 241 12.28 -5.14 -6.77
C PHE A 241 12.66 -5.81 -5.46
N TYR A 242 13.35 -5.06 -4.61
CA TYR A 242 13.78 -5.48 -3.29
C TYR A 242 12.84 -4.88 -2.24
N THR A 243 12.07 -5.73 -1.56
CA THR A 243 11.19 -5.20 -0.51
C THR A 243 11.96 -4.93 0.77
N VAL A 244 11.59 -3.86 1.45
CA VAL A 244 12.08 -3.49 2.77
C VAL A 244 10.86 -3.29 3.66
N LEU A 245 10.82 -4.04 4.75
CA LEU A 245 9.78 -3.92 5.77
C LEU A 245 10.15 -2.74 6.66
N THR A 246 9.39 -1.64 6.56
CA THR A 246 9.57 -0.47 7.43
C THR A 246 8.59 -0.58 8.60
N GLU A 247 9.11 -0.64 9.83
CA GLU A 247 8.29 -0.70 11.04
C GLU A 247 7.72 0.69 11.37
N GLY A 248 6.48 0.94 10.94
CA GLY A 248 5.91 2.28 10.98
C GLY A 248 6.64 3.22 10.01
N ASP A 249 6.24 4.48 9.94
CA ASP A 249 6.93 5.48 9.11
C ASP A 249 8.28 5.89 9.74
N ASP A 250 9.02 4.97 10.39
CA ASP A 250 10.35 5.23 10.94
C ASP A 250 11.33 5.45 9.79
N GLN A 251 11.69 6.71 9.60
CA GLN A 251 12.65 7.12 8.57
C GLN A 251 14.07 6.64 8.88
N GLN A 252 14.34 6.16 10.10
CA GLN A 252 15.69 5.82 10.60
C GLN A 252 15.97 4.31 10.60
N ASP A 253 15.23 3.50 9.85
CA ASP A 253 15.52 2.07 9.69
C ASP A 253 16.86 1.89 8.94
N PRO A 254 17.87 1.22 9.54
CA PRO A 254 19.19 1.09 8.93
C PRO A 254 19.18 0.27 7.64
N ILE A 255 18.24 -0.67 7.47
CA ILE A 255 18.08 -1.45 6.25
C ILE A 255 17.47 -0.58 5.15
N ALA A 256 16.48 0.24 5.50
CA ALA A 256 15.89 1.20 4.56
C ALA A 256 16.93 2.22 4.08
N ASP A 257 17.74 2.76 4.99
CA ASP A 257 18.80 3.72 4.65
C ASP A 257 19.88 3.10 3.77
N SER A 258 20.35 1.90 4.11
CA SER A 258 21.29 1.16 3.27
C SER A 258 20.71 0.89 1.88
N ALA A 259 19.44 0.46 1.80
CA ALA A 259 18.74 0.23 0.54
C ALA A 259 18.60 1.52 -0.30
N ARG A 260 18.25 2.67 0.31
CA ARG A 260 18.18 3.96 -0.39
C ARG A 260 19.53 4.38 -0.98
N ALA A 261 20.63 4.04 -0.31
CA ALA A 261 21.96 4.38 -0.79
C ALA A 261 22.35 3.57 -2.03
N ILE A 262 22.08 2.26 -2.03
CA ILE A 262 22.57 1.33 -3.07
C ILE A 262 21.60 1.10 -4.24
N LEU A 263 20.31 1.39 -4.08
CA LEU A 263 19.28 1.16 -5.11
C LEU A 263 19.13 2.37 -6.05
N ASP A 264 18.62 2.12 -7.25
CA ASP A 264 18.38 3.11 -8.30
C ASP A 264 17.05 3.88 -8.11
N GLY A 265 16.39 3.71 -6.97
CA GLY A 265 15.09 4.27 -6.66
C GLY A 265 14.32 3.43 -5.65
N HIS A 266 13.15 3.92 -5.24
CA HIS A 266 12.25 3.20 -4.35
C HIS A 266 10.80 3.64 -4.52
N ILE A 267 9.90 2.73 -4.21
CA ILE A 267 8.46 2.92 -4.13
C ILE A 267 8.06 2.78 -2.66
N VAL A 268 7.36 3.76 -2.12
CA VAL A 268 6.87 3.76 -0.74
C VAL A 268 5.37 3.46 -0.74
N LEU A 269 4.95 2.50 0.07
CA LEU A 269 3.55 2.23 0.35
C LEU A 269 3.13 2.88 1.67
N SER A 270 2.20 3.82 1.60
CA SER A 270 1.73 4.60 2.75
C SER A 270 0.53 3.93 3.43
N ARG A 271 0.60 3.81 4.75
CA ARG A 271 -0.53 3.36 5.57
C ARG A 271 -1.73 4.29 5.46
N ARG A 272 -1.50 5.61 5.45
CA ARG A 272 -2.56 6.62 5.30
C ARG A 272 -3.36 6.42 4.01
N LEU A 273 -2.69 6.08 2.89
CA LEU A 273 -3.37 5.78 1.64
C LEU A 273 -4.16 4.47 1.73
N ALA A 274 -3.57 3.42 2.31
CA ALA A 274 -4.22 2.13 2.49
C ALA A 274 -5.51 2.23 3.36
N GLU A 275 -5.45 2.99 4.47
CA GLU A 275 -6.58 3.25 5.36
C GLU A 275 -7.70 4.07 4.70
N ALA A 276 -7.33 4.98 3.79
CA ALA A 276 -8.28 5.71 2.95
C ALA A 276 -8.90 4.84 1.83
N GLY A 277 -8.58 3.55 1.76
CA GLY A 277 -9.04 2.65 0.69
C GLY A 277 -8.37 2.89 -0.67
N HIS A 278 -7.27 3.64 -0.71
CA HIS A 278 -6.55 3.97 -1.92
C HIS A 278 -5.51 2.89 -2.25
N TYR A 279 -5.76 2.13 -3.33
CA TYR A 279 -4.90 1.04 -3.78
C TYR A 279 -4.54 1.12 -5.28
N PRO A 280 -3.29 0.81 -5.67
CA PRO A 280 -2.12 0.56 -4.81
C PRO A 280 -1.77 1.78 -3.94
N ALA A 281 -1.38 1.54 -2.68
CA ALA A 281 -1.14 2.58 -1.67
C ALA A 281 0.19 3.33 -1.88
N ILE A 282 0.56 3.61 -3.13
CA ILE A 282 1.84 4.20 -3.51
C ILE A 282 1.83 5.70 -3.20
N ASP A 283 2.78 6.13 -2.37
CA ASP A 283 3.05 7.54 -2.13
C ASP A 283 4.02 8.08 -3.18
N ILE A 284 3.52 8.90 -4.12
CA ILE A 284 4.34 9.44 -5.23
C ILE A 284 5.30 10.55 -4.78
N GLU A 285 5.03 11.20 -3.65
CA GLU A 285 5.93 12.23 -3.11
C GLU A 285 7.13 11.57 -2.45
N ALA A 286 6.90 10.50 -1.68
CA ALA A 286 7.95 9.73 -1.03
C ALA A 286 8.66 8.72 -1.97
N SER A 287 8.17 8.51 -3.18
CA SER A 287 8.74 7.57 -4.17
C SER A 287 9.57 8.26 -5.26
N ILE A 288 10.62 7.58 -5.71
CA ILE A 288 11.54 8.06 -6.73
C ILE A 288 12.07 6.93 -7.63
N SER A 289 12.21 7.21 -8.93
CA SER A 289 13.01 6.41 -9.86
C SER A 289 14.13 7.29 -10.41
N ARG A 290 15.40 6.95 -10.15
CA ARG A 290 16.56 7.76 -10.56
C ARG A 290 16.82 7.68 -12.08
N ALA A 291 16.43 6.57 -12.72
CA ALA A 291 16.58 6.39 -14.16
C ALA A 291 15.43 7.02 -14.99
N MET A 292 14.34 7.46 -14.35
CA MET A 292 13.12 7.89 -15.05
C MET A 292 13.38 8.97 -16.11
N THR A 293 14.18 9.99 -15.79
CA THR A 293 14.46 11.11 -16.71
C THR A 293 15.23 10.69 -17.96
N ALA A 294 16.01 9.60 -17.88
CA ALA A 294 16.71 9.05 -19.04
C ALA A 294 15.78 8.19 -19.93
N LEU A 295 14.63 7.75 -19.39
CA LEU A 295 13.74 6.79 -20.02
C LEU A 295 12.52 7.41 -20.72
N ILE A 296 12.20 8.66 -20.40
CA ILE A 296 10.98 9.32 -20.90
C ILE A 296 11.31 10.63 -21.60
N SER A 297 10.42 11.06 -22.50
CA SER A 297 10.60 12.35 -23.19
C SER A 297 10.40 13.54 -22.24
N GLU A 298 10.99 14.68 -22.60
CA GLU A 298 10.81 15.96 -21.88
C GLU A 298 9.34 16.34 -21.69
N GLN A 299 8.49 16.08 -22.70
CA GLN A 299 7.05 16.33 -22.61
C GLN A 299 6.36 15.44 -21.58
N HIS A 300 6.76 14.17 -21.49
CA HIS A 300 6.26 13.26 -20.46
C HIS A 300 6.76 13.72 -19.08
N TYR A 301 8.05 14.02 -18.95
CA TYR A 301 8.63 14.48 -17.69
C TYR A 301 7.98 15.77 -17.18
N ALA A 302 7.71 16.74 -18.05
CA ALA A 302 6.98 17.96 -17.70
C ALA A 302 5.59 17.65 -17.10
N ARG A 303 4.87 16.68 -17.68
CA ARG A 303 3.56 16.23 -17.14
C ARG A 303 3.71 15.56 -15.78
N VAL A 304 4.74 14.74 -15.58
CA VAL A 304 5.04 14.13 -14.27
C VAL A 304 5.30 15.21 -13.22
N ARG A 305 6.10 16.22 -13.56
CA ARG A 305 6.39 17.35 -12.67
C ARG A 305 5.13 18.12 -12.29
N THR A 306 4.31 18.51 -13.27
CA THR A 306 3.03 19.19 -13.00
C THR A 306 2.13 18.33 -12.12
N PHE A 307 2.04 17.02 -12.40
CA PHE A 307 1.26 16.09 -11.59
C PHE A 307 1.74 16.08 -10.12
N LYS A 308 3.05 15.93 -9.89
CA LYS A 308 3.62 15.94 -8.53
C LYS A 308 3.38 17.28 -7.81
N GLN A 309 3.49 18.41 -8.52
CA GLN A 309 3.23 19.71 -7.92
C GLN A 309 1.76 19.89 -7.52
N LEU A 310 0.82 19.43 -8.36
CA LEU A 310 -0.62 19.49 -8.04
C LEU A 310 -0.94 18.60 -6.84
N LEU A 311 -0.42 17.37 -6.85
CA LEU A 311 -0.55 16.44 -5.72
C LEU A 311 -0.04 17.07 -4.42
N SER A 312 1.17 17.63 -4.42
CA SER A 312 1.77 18.25 -3.24
C SER A 312 1.06 19.51 -2.77
N SER A 313 0.53 20.33 -3.70
CA SER A 313 -0.30 21.48 -3.35
C SER A 313 -1.60 21.03 -2.68
N PHE A 314 -2.28 20.03 -3.23
CA PHE A 314 -3.51 19.49 -2.65
C PHE A 314 -3.27 18.83 -1.30
N GLN A 315 -2.25 17.97 -1.16
CA GLN A 315 -1.99 17.24 0.07
C GLN A 315 -1.66 18.17 1.24
N ARG A 316 -0.83 19.19 1.03
CA ARG A 316 -0.47 20.16 2.09
C ARG A 316 -1.64 21.02 2.57
N ASN A 317 -2.65 21.21 1.73
CA ASN A 317 -3.80 22.08 2.02
C ASN A 317 -5.11 21.31 2.17
N ARG A 318 -5.07 19.97 2.21
CA ARG A 318 -6.26 19.11 2.22
C ARG A 318 -7.19 19.44 3.39
N ASP A 319 -6.63 19.70 4.57
CA ASP A 319 -7.41 20.02 5.77
C ASP A 319 -8.07 21.39 5.65
N LEU A 320 -7.34 22.41 5.18
CA LEU A 320 -7.89 23.75 4.92
C LEU A 320 -9.04 23.73 3.90
N VAL A 321 -8.90 22.92 2.85
CA VAL A 321 -9.95 22.73 1.84
C VAL A 321 -11.15 21.99 2.45
N SER A 322 -10.91 20.95 3.25
CA SER A 322 -11.97 20.14 3.87
C SER A 322 -12.80 20.91 4.91
N VAL A 323 -12.17 21.86 5.60
CA VAL A 323 -12.79 22.74 6.60
C VAL A 323 -13.50 23.94 5.94
N GLY A 324 -13.28 24.18 4.64
CA GLY A 324 -13.85 25.30 3.90
C GLY A 324 -13.14 26.64 4.15
N ALA A 325 -11.96 26.61 4.76
CA ALA A 325 -11.15 27.79 5.07
C ALA A 325 -10.34 28.31 3.86
N TYR A 326 -10.33 27.56 2.74
CA TYR A 326 -9.65 27.98 1.51
C TYR A 326 -10.49 28.97 0.70
N ALA A 327 -9.94 30.17 0.47
CA ALA A 327 -10.52 31.17 -0.43
C ALA A 327 -10.14 30.88 -1.88
N LYS A 328 -11.12 30.49 -2.70
CA LYS A 328 -10.94 30.26 -4.14
C LYS A 328 -10.33 31.49 -4.84
N GLY A 329 -9.32 31.26 -5.69
CA GLY A 329 -8.59 32.32 -6.39
C GLY A 329 -7.37 32.87 -5.65
N SER A 330 -7.14 32.45 -4.41
CA SER A 330 -5.96 32.90 -3.63
C SER A 330 -4.66 32.18 -4.04
N ASP A 331 -4.76 30.95 -4.54
CA ASP A 331 -3.63 30.16 -5.02
C ASP A 331 -4.03 29.41 -6.31
N PRO A 332 -3.59 29.89 -7.50
CA PRO A 332 -3.91 29.27 -8.77
C PRO A 332 -3.49 27.80 -8.89
N MET A 333 -2.45 27.38 -8.14
CA MET A 333 -1.98 26.00 -8.15
C MET A 333 -2.91 25.09 -7.36
N LEU A 334 -3.32 25.54 -6.17
CA LEU A 334 -4.27 24.82 -5.34
C LEU A 334 -5.67 24.77 -5.98
N ASP A 335 -6.11 25.86 -6.62
CA ASP A 335 -7.37 25.88 -7.38
C ASP A 335 -7.37 24.79 -8.48
N LYS A 336 -6.28 24.70 -9.25
CA LYS A 336 -6.11 23.65 -10.27
C LYS A 336 -6.07 22.26 -9.63
N ALA A 337 -5.39 22.12 -8.50
CA ALA A 337 -5.25 20.85 -7.82
C ALA A 337 -6.60 20.35 -7.29
N ILE A 338 -7.40 21.21 -6.65
CA ILE A 338 -8.76 20.90 -6.17
C ILE A 338 -9.66 20.50 -7.35
N ALA A 339 -9.64 21.26 -8.44
CA ALA A 339 -10.47 21.00 -9.61
C ALA A 339 -10.13 19.67 -10.30
N LEU A 340 -8.85 19.31 -10.35
CA LEU A 340 -8.36 18.08 -11.00
C LEU A 340 -8.30 16.88 -10.06
N TRP A 341 -8.38 17.08 -8.74
CA TRP A 341 -8.20 16.01 -7.74
C TRP A 341 -9.03 14.75 -8.01
N PRO A 342 -10.34 14.81 -8.30
CA PRO A 342 -11.14 13.61 -8.56
C PRO A 342 -10.63 12.79 -9.75
N GLN A 343 -10.06 13.46 -10.76
CA GLN A 343 -9.50 12.81 -11.94
C GLN A 343 -8.13 12.20 -11.65
N LEU A 344 -7.30 12.91 -10.87
CA LEU A 344 -5.98 12.44 -10.43
C LEU A 344 -6.14 11.22 -9.54
N GLU A 345 -6.99 11.29 -8.51
CA GLU A 345 -7.31 10.18 -7.61
C GLU A 345 -7.90 8.98 -8.38
N GLY A 346 -8.79 9.23 -9.34
CA GLY A 346 -9.29 8.18 -10.24
C GLY A 346 -8.21 7.54 -11.12
N TYR A 347 -7.17 8.30 -11.50
CA TYR A 347 -6.03 7.79 -12.26
C TYR A 347 -5.17 6.83 -11.43
N TYR A 348 -4.99 7.12 -10.13
CA TYR A 348 -4.33 6.26 -9.16
C TYR A 348 -5.11 4.98 -8.86
N ASN A 349 -6.38 5.11 -8.48
CA ASN A 349 -7.19 4.00 -7.94
C ASN A 349 -7.62 2.97 -9.00
N LYS A 350 -7.73 3.38 -10.27
CA LYS A 350 -8.14 2.46 -11.37
C LYS A 350 -7.16 1.31 -11.62
N ALA A 351 -5.95 1.33 -11.06
CA ALA A 351 -5.01 0.21 -11.16
C ALA A 351 -5.51 -1.04 -10.40
N PHE A 352 -6.28 -0.89 -9.31
CA PHE A 352 -6.73 -2.01 -8.48
C PHE A 352 -7.98 -2.73 -9.05
N LEU A 353 -8.95 -2.00 -9.60
CA LEU A 353 -10.20 -2.57 -10.12
C LEU A 353 -10.01 -3.49 -11.33
N ASN A 354 -9.02 -3.22 -12.18
CA ASN A 354 -8.70 -4.06 -13.33
C ASN A 354 -7.99 -5.36 -12.92
N ALA A 355 -7.28 -5.36 -11.79
CA ALA A 355 -6.59 -6.54 -11.28
C ALA A 355 -7.55 -7.63 -10.75
N ARG A 356 -8.75 -7.25 -10.29
CA ARG A 356 -9.84 -8.19 -9.93
C ARG A 356 -10.66 -8.67 -11.13
N THR A 357 -10.67 -7.92 -12.23
CA THR A 357 -11.56 -8.18 -13.39
C THR A 357 -10.85 -8.76 -14.61
N GLY A 358 -9.52 -8.99 -14.55
CA GLY A 358 -8.75 -9.67 -15.59
C GLY A 358 -8.66 -8.92 -16.93
N LYS A 359 -9.08 -7.64 -17.01
CA LYS A 359 -9.07 -6.88 -18.26
C LYS A 359 -7.72 -6.18 -18.48
N ARG A 360 -7.02 -6.59 -19.55
CA ARG A 360 -5.79 -5.98 -20.05
C ARG A 360 -6.06 -4.54 -20.50
N LEU A 361 -5.22 -3.59 -20.09
CA LEU A 361 -5.32 -2.19 -20.49
C LEU A 361 -4.90 -2.02 -21.96
N SER A 362 -5.87 -2.01 -22.87
CA SER A 362 -5.75 -1.38 -24.18
C SER A 362 -6.46 -0.02 -24.14
N ARG A 363 -5.71 1.03 -23.81
CA ARG A 363 -5.94 2.44 -24.22
C ARG A 363 -5.00 3.35 -23.44
N GLY A 364 -3.96 3.79 -24.11
CA GLY A 364 -3.15 4.93 -23.72
C GLY A 364 -3.96 6.23 -23.85
N TRP A 365 -3.65 7.19 -22.97
CA TRP A 365 -3.73 8.62 -23.21
C TRP A 365 -4.94 9.13 -24.01
N SER A 366 -6.12 9.17 -23.40
CA SER A 366 -7.21 10.06 -23.85
C SER A 366 -8.19 10.35 -22.71
N VAL A 367 -7.77 11.08 -21.68
CA VAL A 367 -8.71 11.74 -20.76
C VAL A 367 -8.20 13.16 -20.50
N PHE A 368 -8.32 13.97 -21.53
CA PHE A 368 -8.40 15.43 -21.48
C PHE A 368 -9.26 15.85 -22.68
N SER A 369 -10.56 15.54 -22.62
CA SER A 369 -11.61 16.21 -23.38
C SER A 369 -13.00 15.63 -23.04
N ARG A 370 -13.95 16.57 -22.82
CA ARG A 370 -15.43 16.46 -22.80
C ARG A 370 -16.16 16.12 -21.48
N GLN A 371 -16.59 17.21 -20.84
CA GLN A 371 -17.96 17.61 -20.44
C GLN A 371 -19.01 16.59 -19.96
N CYS A 372 -19.48 16.85 -18.72
CA CYS A 372 -20.87 17.04 -18.26
C CYS A 372 -22.02 16.31 -18.97
N HIS A 373 -22.86 15.60 -18.20
CA HIS A 373 -24.33 15.75 -18.11
C HIS A 373 -24.91 14.86 -16.98
N ASN A 374 -25.97 15.36 -16.34
CA ASN A 374 -26.96 14.70 -15.46
C ASN A 374 -28.34 15.31 -15.89
N PRO A 375 -29.53 14.93 -15.39
CA PRO A 375 -29.93 13.84 -14.48
C PRO A 375 -31.27 13.12 -14.85
N GLY A 376 -31.66 12.13 -14.04
CA GLY A 376 -33.06 11.91 -13.61
C GLY A 376 -33.87 10.78 -14.26
N ASP A 377 -34.45 9.89 -13.45
CA ASP A 377 -35.92 9.76 -13.37
C ASP A 377 -36.40 8.95 -12.14
N ASN A 378 -37.55 9.34 -11.59
CA ASN A 378 -38.25 8.77 -10.43
C ASN A 378 -39.68 8.35 -10.85
N GLY A 379 -40.17 7.19 -10.40
CA GLY A 379 -41.62 6.84 -10.46
C GLY A 379 -41.91 5.46 -9.87
N ARG A 380 -42.53 5.36 -8.68
CA ARG A 380 -43.99 5.25 -8.37
C ARG A 380 -44.59 3.84 -8.52
N TRP A 381 -45.07 3.28 -7.41
CA TRP A 381 -46.23 2.36 -7.35
C TRP A 381 -47.08 2.66 -6.10
N GLN A 382 -48.40 2.66 -6.28
CA GLN A 382 -49.44 3.02 -5.31
C GLN A 382 -50.13 1.79 -4.69
N ASN A 383 -50.43 1.91 -3.39
CA ASN A 383 -51.64 1.51 -2.65
C ASN A 383 -52.18 0.07 -2.69
N MET A 384 -51.87 -0.71 -1.65
CA MET A 384 -52.75 -1.77 -1.14
C MET A 384 -52.47 -2.11 0.35
N ALA A 385 -52.81 -1.22 1.28
CA ALA A 385 -52.95 -1.50 2.73
C ALA A 385 -53.39 -0.19 3.40
N ARG A 386 -54.44 -0.16 4.23
CA ARG A 386 -54.90 1.10 4.85
C ARG A 386 -54.96 1.09 6.37
N TRP A 387 -54.53 0.01 7.03
CA TRP A 387 -54.42 -0.05 8.50
C TRP A 387 -53.07 -0.60 9.01
N ALA A 388 -52.39 -1.46 8.27
CA ALA A 388 -50.97 -1.78 8.53
C ALA A 388 -50.03 -0.58 8.20
N THR A 389 -50.40 0.20 7.19
CA THR A 389 -49.65 1.36 6.69
C THR A 389 -49.47 2.52 7.65
N LEU A 390 -50.33 2.72 8.66
CA LEU A 390 -50.19 3.86 9.57
C LEU A 390 -49.14 3.61 10.65
N LYS A 391 -49.03 2.36 11.13
CA LYS A 391 -47.95 1.94 12.02
C LYS A 391 -46.63 1.95 11.27
N ASP A 392 -46.58 1.34 10.09
CA ASP A 392 -45.38 1.33 9.25
C ASP A 392 -44.94 2.75 8.88
N LEU A 393 -45.89 3.67 8.64
CA LEU A 393 -45.59 5.08 8.38
C LEU A 393 -45.06 5.79 9.64
N ALA A 394 -45.65 5.55 10.81
CA ALA A 394 -45.18 6.14 12.07
C ALA A 394 -43.81 5.61 12.51
N GLU A 395 -43.56 4.30 12.32
CA GLU A 395 -42.25 3.68 12.53
C GLU A 395 -41.22 4.27 11.57
N LYS A 396 -41.57 4.40 10.29
CA LYS A 396 -40.74 5.06 9.29
C LYS A 396 -40.45 6.53 9.62
N GLU A 397 -41.43 7.29 10.10
CA GLU A 397 -41.21 8.67 10.54
C GLU A 397 -40.24 8.79 11.73
N VAL A 398 -40.27 7.81 12.65
CA VAL A 398 -39.32 7.75 13.78
C VAL A 398 -37.93 7.36 13.30
N GLU A 399 -37.82 6.41 12.37
CA GLU A 399 -36.55 6.01 11.75
C GLU A 399 -35.91 7.14 10.95
N ASP A 400 -36.70 7.86 10.14
CA ASP A 400 -36.24 9.02 9.36
C ASP A 400 -35.77 10.15 10.30
N ALA A 401 -36.51 10.42 11.39
CA ALA A 401 -36.09 11.39 12.40
C ALA A 401 -34.83 10.96 13.15
N ALA A 402 -34.64 9.66 13.41
CA ALA A 402 -33.44 9.12 14.04
C ALA A 402 -32.22 9.25 13.13
N ARG A 403 -32.40 9.00 11.83
CA ARG A 403 -31.36 9.17 10.81
C ARG A 403 -30.90 10.62 10.72
N LEU A 404 -31.86 11.55 10.65
CA LEU A 404 -31.58 12.99 10.63
C LEU A 404 -30.85 13.45 11.91
N LEU A 405 -31.27 12.98 13.08
CA LEU A 405 -30.57 13.26 14.35
C LEU A 405 -29.13 12.73 14.33
N GLY A 406 -28.91 11.53 13.80
CA GLY A 406 -27.57 10.96 13.62
C GLY A 406 -26.69 11.79 12.68
N GLU A 407 -27.26 12.31 11.59
CA GLU A 407 -26.57 13.23 10.67
C GLU A 407 -26.21 14.56 11.34
N MET A 408 -27.14 15.18 12.08
CA MET A 408 -26.87 16.44 12.79
C MET A 408 -25.79 16.24 13.88
N ARG A 409 -25.82 15.12 14.61
CA ARG A 409 -24.81 14.80 15.63
C ARG A 409 -23.41 14.61 15.04
N ARG A 410 -23.30 13.90 13.91
CA ARG A 410 -22.02 13.76 13.19
C ARG A 410 -21.50 15.10 12.70
N GLY A 411 -22.38 15.96 12.16
CA GLY A 411 -22.02 17.32 11.76
C GLY A 411 -21.53 18.17 12.93
N CYS A 412 -22.17 18.07 14.09
CA CYS A 412 -21.76 18.75 15.31
C CYS A 412 -20.39 18.27 15.81
N GLN A 413 -20.18 16.95 15.89
CA GLN A 413 -18.91 16.36 16.29
C GLN A 413 -17.76 16.77 15.37
N GLN A 414 -18.00 16.79 14.05
CA GLN A 414 -17.02 17.24 13.07
C GLN A 414 -16.68 18.73 13.26
N ALA A 415 -17.67 19.58 13.56
CA ALA A 415 -17.44 20.99 13.84
C ALA A 415 -16.64 21.20 15.16
N GLU A 416 -16.87 20.39 16.18
CA GLU A 416 -16.09 20.40 17.43
C GLU A 416 -14.62 20.02 17.19
N GLU A 417 -14.37 18.95 16.44
CA GLU A 417 -13.01 18.52 16.09
C GLU A 417 -12.26 19.58 15.29
N GLN A 418 -12.93 20.21 14.31
CA GLN A 418 -12.36 21.31 13.54
C GLN A 418 -12.00 22.52 14.41
N LEU A 419 -12.88 22.92 15.33
CA LEU A 419 -12.62 24.02 16.26
C LEU A 419 -11.45 23.70 17.20
N LYS A 420 -11.38 22.46 17.70
CA LYS A 420 -10.29 21.99 18.56
C LYS A 420 -8.94 22.09 17.85
N MET A 421 -8.85 21.60 16.61
CA MET A 421 -7.62 21.70 15.81
C MET A 421 -7.15 23.14 15.62
N LEU A 422 -8.06 24.08 15.36
CA LEU A 422 -7.70 25.50 15.20
C LEU A 422 -7.17 26.12 16.50
N ILE A 423 -7.74 25.75 17.65
CA ILE A 423 -7.29 26.22 18.96
C ILE A 423 -5.91 25.64 19.29
N ASP A 424 -5.71 24.34 19.06
CA ASP A 424 -4.42 23.67 19.29
C ASP A 424 -3.31 24.30 18.41
N TYR A 425 -3.62 24.54 17.14
CA TYR A 425 -2.71 25.22 16.21
C TYR A 425 -2.41 26.67 16.62
N GLN A 426 -3.40 27.41 17.14
CA GLN A 426 -3.16 28.75 17.70
C GLN A 426 -2.14 28.72 18.84
N ASN A 427 -2.27 27.74 19.74
CA ASN A 427 -1.40 27.59 20.90
C ASN A 427 0.02 27.22 20.48
N GLU A 428 0.18 26.29 19.55
CA GLU A 428 1.47 25.90 18.99
C GLU A 428 2.17 27.09 18.30
N TYR A 429 1.42 27.83 17.48
CA TYR A 429 1.97 28.98 16.75
C TYR A 429 2.39 30.12 17.69
N ARG A 430 1.63 30.37 18.78
CA ARG A 430 2.01 31.33 19.83
C ARG A 430 3.27 30.88 20.59
N ASN A 431 3.41 29.59 20.88
CA ASN A 431 4.58 29.04 21.57
C ASN A 431 5.85 29.17 20.72
N ASN A 432 5.77 28.85 19.42
CA ASN A 432 6.88 28.99 18.48
C ASN A 432 7.30 30.46 18.28
N LEU A 433 6.35 31.40 18.37
CA LEU A 433 6.69 32.82 18.33
C LEU A 433 7.42 33.27 19.60
N ASN A 434 6.99 32.82 20.78
CA ASN A 434 7.65 33.17 22.04
C ASN A 434 9.11 32.69 22.06
N SER A 435 9.41 31.54 21.46
CA SER A 435 10.80 31.08 21.26
C SER A 435 11.57 31.89 20.20
N ASP A 436 10.91 32.35 19.14
CA ASP A 436 11.57 33.17 18.11
C ASP A 436 11.82 34.61 18.60
N MET A 437 10.95 35.16 19.45
CA MET A 437 11.14 36.49 20.06
C MET A 437 12.34 36.52 21.00
N SER A 438 12.63 35.43 21.73
CA SER A 438 13.81 35.34 22.59
C SER A 438 15.12 35.26 21.80
N ALA A 439 15.06 34.87 20.53
CA ALA A 439 16.20 34.81 19.60
C ALA A 439 16.43 36.09 18.77
N GLY A 440 15.56 37.11 18.91
CA GLY A 440 15.62 38.37 18.16
C GLY A 440 14.86 38.30 16.83
N MET A 441 13.80 39.12 16.68
CA MET A 441 12.89 39.09 15.54
C MET A 441 12.96 40.37 14.69
N THR A 442 12.86 40.23 13.37
CA THR A 442 12.80 41.35 12.42
C THR A 442 11.39 41.96 12.32
N SER A 443 11.30 43.26 12.03
CA SER A 443 10.02 44.01 11.97
C SER A 443 9.00 43.45 10.97
N ASN A 444 9.45 42.97 9.81
CA ASN A 444 8.56 42.34 8.81
C ASN A 444 7.97 41.00 9.29
N ARG A 445 8.72 40.21 10.05
CA ARG A 445 8.26 38.93 10.59
C ARG A 445 7.17 39.13 11.65
N TRP A 446 7.29 40.21 12.43
CA TRP A 446 6.28 40.63 13.40
C TRP A 446 4.97 41.10 12.75
N ILE A 447 5.04 41.87 11.66
CA ILE A 447 3.85 42.32 10.92
C ILE A 447 3.11 41.12 10.31
N ASN A 448 3.83 40.19 9.70
CA ASN A 448 3.24 38.96 9.14
C ASN A 448 2.58 38.10 10.23
N TYR A 449 3.20 38.03 11.42
CA TYR A 449 2.62 37.35 12.57
C TYR A 449 1.28 37.97 13.00
N GLN A 450 1.24 39.30 13.14
CA GLN A 450 0.02 40.01 13.53
C GLN A 450 -1.12 39.77 12.53
N GLN A 451 -0.82 39.82 11.23
CA GLN A 451 -1.81 39.53 10.18
C GLN A 451 -2.31 38.08 10.23
N PHE A 452 -1.41 37.14 10.50
CA PHE A 452 -1.75 35.72 10.58
C PHE A 452 -2.66 35.42 11.79
N ILE A 453 -2.31 35.93 12.97
CA ILE A 453 -3.14 35.76 14.18
C ILE A 453 -4.53 36.36 14.01
N GLN A 454 -4.64 37.55 13.42
CA GLN A 454 -5.95 38.16 13.16
C GLN A 454 -6.80 37.31 12.22
N THR A 455 -6.19 36.70 11.20
CA THR A 455 -6.88 35.80 10.27
C THR A 455 -7.36 34.53 10.99
N LEU A 456 -6.50 33.96 11.84
CA LEU A 456 -6.80 32.76 12.59
C LEU A 456 -7.88 32.99 13.67
N GLU A 457 -7.88 34.13 14.34
CA GLU A 457 -8.93 34.52 15.30
C GLU A 457 -10.29 34.71 14.62
N LYS A 458 -10.32 35.28 13.41
CA LYS A 458 -11.54 35.35 12.59
C LYS A 458 -12.05 33.95 12.25
N ALA A 459 -11.18 33.04 11.84
CA ALA A 459 -11.55 31.65 11.56
C ALA A 459 -12.10 30.92 12.79
N ILE A 460 -11.45 31.04 13.96
CA ILE A 460 -11.94 30.46 15.22
C ILE A 460 -13.33 31.00 15.56
N THR A 461 -13.54 32.31 15.40
CA THR A 461 -14.84 32.94 15.68
C THR A 461 -15.93 32.41 14.76
N GLN A 462 -15.63 32.26 13.47
CA GLN A 462 -16.54 31.69 12.48
C GLN A 462 -16.88 30.23 12.80
N HIS A 463 -15.90 29.40 13.17
CA HIS A 463 -16.12 28.00 13.53
C HIS A 463 -16.90 27.85 14.85
N ARG A 464 -16.69 28.74 15.83
CA ARG A 464 -17.55 28.81 17.04
C ARG A 464 -19.01 29.09 16.68
N GLN A 465 -19.25 30.02 15.75
CA GLN A 465 -20.60 30.32 15.29
C GLN A 465 -21.21 29.13 14.55
N GLN A 466 -20.43 28.43 13.73
CA GLN A 466 -20.86 27.22 13.04
C GLN A 466 -21.18 26.07 14.01
N LEU A 467 -20.37 25.89 15.06
CA LEU A 467 -20.65 24.91 16.11
C LEU A 467 -21.97 25.23 16.80
N ASN A 468 -22.21 26.48 17.19
CA ASN A 468 -23.49 26.90 17.77
C ASN A 468 -24.69 26.60 16.86
N GLN A 469 -24.55 26.80 15.55
CA GLN A 469 -25.60 26.46 14.58
C GLN A 469 -25.86 24.95 14.52
N TRP A 470 -24.81 24.12 14.60
CA TRP A 470 -24.96 22.66 14.63
C TRP A 470 -25.59 22.19 15.93
N THR A 471 -25.21 22.74 17.07
CA THR A 471 -25.84 22.46 18.36
C THR A 471 -27.34 22.75 18.32
N GLN A 472 -27.74 23.91 17.77
CA GLN A 472 -29.14 24.25 17.57
C GLN A 472 -29.87 23.24 16.66
N LYS A 473 -29.24 22.82 15.56
CA LYS A 473 -29.82 21.80 14.65
C LYS A 473 -29.97 20.44 15.33
N VAL A 474 -29.01 20.05 16.17
CA VAL A 474 -29.11 18.82 16.97
C VAL A 474 -30.27 18.91 17.95
N ASP A 475 -30.45 20.03 18.64
CA ASP A 475 -31.57 20.23 19.57
C ASP A 475 -32.93 20.16 18.86
N ILE A 476 -33.06 20.80 17.70
CA ILE A 476 -34.28 20.74 16.88
C ILE A 476 -34.56 19.31 16.43
N ALA A 477 -33.55 18.60 15.89
CA ALA A 477 -33.70 17.22 15.45
C ALA A 477 -34.03 16.27 16.61
N LEU A 478 -33.44 16.50 17.79
CA LEU A 478 -33.70 15.71 19.00
C LEU A 478 -35.14 15.88 19.47
N ASN A 479 -35.65 17.12 19.48
CA ASN A 479 -37.03 17.41 19.84
C ASN A 479 -38.01 16.79 18.84
N SER A 480 -37.74 16.91 17.53
CA SER A 480 -38.54 16.27 16.48
C SER A 480 -38.58 14.75 16.65
N TRP A 481 -37.45 14.11 16.92
CA TRP A 481 -37.40 12.66 17.15
C TRP A 481 -38.18 12.25 18.40
N ARG A 482 -38.05 13.01 19.50
CA ARG A 482 -38.82 12.77 20.74
C ARG A 482 -40.33 12.83 20.50
N GLU A 483 -40.79 13.84 19.78
CA GLU A 483 -42.21 14.02 19.45
C GLU A 483 -42.74 12.86 18.62
N LYS A 484 -42.02 12.45 17.56
CA LYS A 484 -42.41 11.31 16.72
C LYS A 484 -42.41 10.00 17.49
N LYS A 485 -41.43 9.79 18.37
CA LYS A 485 -41.34 8.60 19.23
C LYS A 485 -42.49 8.53 20.24
N GLN A 486 -42.87 9.66 20.85
CA GLN A 486 -44.03 9.73 21.75
C GLN A 486 -45.34 9.41 21.01
N ARG A 487 -45.51 9.90 19.78
CA ARG A 487 -46.67 9.55 18.95
C ARG A 487 -46.74 8.05 18.65
N LEU A 488 -45.63 7.43 18.28
CA LEU A 488 -45.57 5.99 18.03
C LEU A 488 -45.97 5.18 19.28
N GLN A 489 -45.47 5.57 20.45
CA GLN A 489 -45.84 4.92 21.72
C GLN A 489 -47.34 5.06 22.02
N ALA A 490 -47.92 6.25 21.83
CA ALA A 490 -49.36 6.46 22.01
C ALA A 490 -50.20 5.58 21.06
N TRP A 491 -49.75 5.40 19.81
CA TRP A 491 -50.40 4.50 18.85
C TRP A 491 -50.32 3.03 19.26
N GLN A 492 -49.15 2.57 19.73
CA GLN A 492 -48.96 1.19 20.20
C GLN A 492 -49.90 0.88 21.38
N THR A 493 -50.03 1.80 22.34
CA THR A 493 -50.95 1.65 23.47
C THR A 493 -52.43 1.58 23.04
N LEU A 494 -52.84 2.34 22.02
CA LEU A 494 -54.20 2.28 21.48
C LEU A 494 -54.48 0.95 20.77
N GLN A 495 -53.51 0.43 20.02
CA GLN A 495 -53.61 -0.86 19.33
C GLN A 495 -53.70 -2.03 20.32
N GLU A 496 -52.89 -2.02 21.37
CA GLU A 496 -52.96 -3.02 22.44
C GLU A 496 -54.34 -3.04 23.12
N ARG A 497 -54.91 -1.87 23.42
CA ARG A 497 -56.28 -1.75 23.96
C ARG A 497 -57.35 -2.28 23.01
N GLN A 498 -57.21 -2.05 21.71
CA GLN A 498 -58.16 -2.55 20.72
C GLN A 498 -58.07 -4.07 20.54
N SER A 499 -56.85 -4.62 20.50
CA SER A 499 -56.61 -6.07 20.38
C SER A 499 -57.11 -6.84 21.60
N THR A 500 -56.89 -6.33 22.81
CA THR A 500 -57.42 -6.91 24.06
C THR A 500 -58.95 -6.85 24.12
N ALA A 501 -59.56 -5.76 23.67
CA ALA A 501 -61.02 -5.66 23.58
C ALA A 501 -61.62 -6.65 22.56
N ALA A 502 -60.94 -6.88 21.43
CA ALA A 502 -61.36 -7.87 20.42
C ALA A 502 -61.27 -9.31 20.95
N LEU A 503 -60.17 -9.66 21.62
CA LEU A 503 -59.96 -10.97 22.25
C LEU A 503 -61.01 -11.27 23.33
N LEU A 504 -61.39 -10.26 24.12
CA LEU A 504 -62.47 -10.38 25.10
C LEU A 504 -63.85 -10.55 24.45
N ALA A 505 -64.08 -10.00 23.26
CA ALA A 505 -65.31 -10.18 22.51
C ALA A 505 -65.40 -11.57 21.86
N GLU A 506 -64.29 -12.09 21.34
CA GLU A 506 -64.18 -13.42 20.75
C GLU A 506 -64.36 -14.53 21.80
N ASN A 507 -63.68 -14.41 22.95
CA ASN A 507 -63.87 -15.32 24.08
C ASN A 507 -65.31 -15.35 24.61
N ARG A 508 -66.05 -14.23 24.53
CA ARG A 508 -67.49 -14.18 24.88
C ARG A 508 -68.39 -14.85 23.85
N LEU A 509 -67.97 -14.92 22.59
CA LEU A 509 -68.70 -15.60 21.51
C LEU A 509 -68.47 -17.12 21.58
N ASP A 510 -67.28 -17.56 21.93
CA ASP A 510 -66.96 -18.99 22.10
C ASP A 510 -67.60 -19.58 23.35
N GLN A 511 -67.66 -18.85 24.48
CA GLN A 511 -68.43 -19.26 25.66
C GLN A 511 -69.94 -19.40 25.41
N LYS A 512 -70.48 -18.80 24.34
CA LYS A 512 -71.88 -18.98 23.93
C LYS A 512 -72.10 -20.16 22.98
N LYS A 513 -71.04 -20.75 22.42
CA LYS A 513 -71.11 -21.90 21.50
C LYS A 513 -70.92 -23.24 22.19
N ASP A 514 -70.20 -23.27 23.31
CA ASP A 514 -69.94 -24.48 24.11
C ASP A 514 -70.91 -24.64 25.31
N GLY A 515 -71.96 -23.83 25.39
CA GLY A 515 -72.98 -23.82 26.45
C GLY A 515 -74.21 -24.69 26.16
#